data_AF-E3M188-F1
#
_entry.id   AF-E3M188-F1
#
_cell.length_a   1.000
_cell.length_b   1.000
_cell.length_c   1.000
_cell.angle_alpha   90.00
_cell.angle_beta   90.00
_cell.angle_gamma   90.00
#
_symmetry.space_group_name_H-M   'P 1'
#
loop_
_entity.id
_entity.type
_entity.pdbx_description
1 polymer ?
#
loop_
_entity_poly.entity_id
_entity_poly.type
_entity_poly.pdbx_seq_one_letter_code
_entity_poly.pdbx_strand_id
1 'polypeptide(L)'
;MIFSINKGEYTIWLPIYTLNDNTYDSVFYRGLLIIELFLSIVTFLVIATTAYIIITTRAFHTNMNSLFAYFVLSWISSAIGRSMLTPYLIGSWKAGNISNDYRSWWTDDVEEMTPINSIREAWPLFVGGFFTWYYMFVMTTCLFAMSIERVFACYFIGNYENTSRLYLLFFLFLFHQFIILTVLYLVFFNRINFVTTVTFFLILNVVAMFLFYGNRQYNLKIIRKFKREPLESGKHHTLPVRFQAKENVRVFNLTVRVFVVGFVLILSALSLVIVITFKCVPSFNTFLTYCFENIVHLNPLIMCPVLIFSVSTWSKALLHSRLPMIDKITKITFIDRHSVLPNQTQQQETETYFSQLHSVWEKRPSS
;
A
#
# COMPACT_ATOMS: atom_id res chain seq x y z
N MET A 1 -11.00 -4.15 -19.85
CA MET A 1 -11.27 -4.60 -21.23
C MET A 1 -10.87 -6.06 -21.41
N ILE A 2 -11.72 -6.87 -22.03
CA ILE A 2 -11.43 -8.28 -22.34
C ILE A 2 -11.04 -8.40 -23.82
N PHE A 3 -9.91 -9.07 -24.07
CA PHE A 3 -9.35 -9.35 -25.38
C PHE A 3 -9.55 -10.82 -25.74
N SER A 4 -10.01 -11.08 -26.96
CA SER A 4 -10.10 -12.41 -27.54
C SER A 4 -8.85 -12.68 -28.38
N ILE A 5 -8.03 -13.65 -27.98
CA ILE A 5 -6.74 -13.94 -28.63
C ILE A 5 -6.87 -15.15 -29.55
N ASN A 6 -6.16 -15.12 -30.70
CA ASN A 6 -6.13 -16.21 -31.68
C ASN A 6 -7.55 -16.67 -32.10
N LYS A 7 -8.45 -15.74 -32.44
CA LYS A 7 -9.85 -16.04 -32.79
C LYS A 7 -10.65 -16.74 -31.66
N GLY A 8 -10.31 -16.45 -30.40
CA GLY A 8 -11.07 -16.93 -29.24
C GLY A 8 -10.55 -18.23 -28.61
N GLU A 9 -9.32 -18.67 -28.92
CA GLU A 9 -8.70 -19.80 -28.21
C GLU A 9 -8.60 -19.52 -26.70
N TYR A 10 -8.33 -18.27 -26.33
CA TYR A 10 -8.34 -17.82 -24.95
C TYR A 10 -8.60 -16.31 -24.85
N THR A 11 -9.06 -15.89 -23.67
CA THR A 11 -9.38 -14.50 -23.37
C THR A 11 -8.42 -13.92 -22.34
N ILE A 12 -8.03 -12.66 -22.51
CA ILE A 12 -7.21 -11.92 -21.54
C ILE A 12 -7.98 -10.70 -21.05
N TRP A 13 -7.98 -10.47 -19.74
CA TRP A 13 -8.63 -9.31 -19.14
C TRP A 13 -7.62 -8.31 -18.57
N LEU A 14 -7.61 -7.11 -19.15
CA LEU A 14 -6.73 -6.00 -18.75
C LEU A 14 -7.52 -4.89 -18.03
N PRO A 15 -6.91 -4.19 -17.06
CA PRO A 15 -7.57 -3.14 -16.28
C PRO A 15 -7.55 -1.80 -17.03
N ILE A 16 -8.01 -1.79 -18.27
CA ILE A 16 -8.14 -0.61 -19.14
C ILE A 16 -9.59 -0.42 -19.58
N TYR A 17 -9.99 0.83 -19.83
CA TYR A 17 -11.34 1.18 -20.27
C TYR A 17 -11.42 1.62 -21.72
N THR A 18 -10.37 2.26 -22.22
CA THR A 18 -10.32 2.87 -23.53
C THR A 18 -9.14 2.34 -24.33
N LEU A 19 -9.28 2.27 -25.64
CA LEU A 19 -8.18 1.95 -26.56
C LEU A 19 -8.33 2.84 -27.80
N ASN A 20 -7.21 3.40 -28.25
CA ASN A 20 -7.17 4.36 -29.35
C ASN A 20 -8.17 5.52 -29.21
N ASP A 21 -8.25 6.16 -28.03
CA ASP A 21 -9.22 7.24 -27.80
C ASP A 21 -8.72 8.55 -28.45
N ASN A 22 -9.33 8.92 -29.58
CA ASN A 22 -8.94 10.09 -30.37
C ASN A 22 -9.16 11.42 -29.62
N THR A 23 -9.90 11.42 -28.52
CA THR A 23 -10.08 12.63 -27.70
C THR A 23 -8.76 13.11 -27.07
N TYR A 24 -7.76 12.24 -26.90
CA TYR A 24 -6.43 12.60 -26.42
C TYR A 24 -5.64 13.49 -27.40
N ASP A 25 -6.08 13.65 -28.64
CA ASP A 25 -5.46 14.59 -29.59
C ASP A 25 -5.77 16.06 -29.28
N SER A 26 -6.83 16.34 -28.53
CA SER A 26 -7.14 17.70 -28.13
C SER A 26 -6.08 18.28 -27.18
N VAL A 27 -5.84 19.59 -27.29
CA VAL A 27 -4.84 20.31 -26.48
C VAL A 27 -5.08 20.13 -24.98
N PHE A 28 -6.33 20.06 -24.56
CA PHE A 28 -6.71 19.86 -23.16
C PHE A 28 -6.21 18.52 -22.61
N TYR A 29 -6.53 17.41 -23.28
CA TYR A 29 -6.13 16.07 -22.82
C TYR A 29 -4.61 15.85 -22.97
N ARG A 30 -3.96 16.44 -23.99
CA ARG A 30 -2.49 16.48 -24.07
C ARG A 30 -1.87 17.19 -22.87
N GLY A 31 -2.44 18.31 -22.45
CA GLY A 31 -2.03 19.01 -21.23
C GLY A 31 -2.17 18.14 -19.98
N LEU A 32 -3.27 17.41 -19.84
CA LEU A 32 -3.48 16.48 -18.73
C LEU A 32 -2.45 15.34 -18.72
N LEU A 33 -2.06 14.80 -19.87
CA LEU A 33 -1.01 13.77 -19.95
C LEU A 33 0.37 14.30 -19.53
N ILE A 34 0.70 15.56 -19.88
CA ILE A 34 1.94 16.20 -19.43
C ILE A 34 1.93 16.38 -17.90
N ILE A 35 0.80 16.81 -17.34
CA ILE A 35 0.63 16.94 -15.90
C ILE A 35 0.74 15.57 -15.22
N GLU A 36 0.11 14.54 -15.78
CA GLU A 36 0.23 13.16 -15.28
C GLU A 36 1.69 12.72 -15.25
N LEU A 37 2.43 12.90 -16.35
CA LEU A 37 3.85 12.55 -16.42
C LEU A 37 4.68 13.28 -15.35
N PHE A 38 4.45 14.59 -15.17
CA PHE A 38 5.10 15.36 -14.12
C PHE A 38 4.77 14.81 -12.72
N LEU A 39 3.49 14.52 -12.46
CA LEU A 39 3.05 13.96 -11.18
C LEU A 39 3.62 12.55 -10.96
N SER A 40 3.76 11.71 -11.99
CA SER A 40 4.40 10.40 -11.89
C SER A 40 5.88 10.52 -11.51
N ILE A 41 6.61 11.50 -12.05
CA ILE A 41 7.99 11.79 -11.65
C ILE A 41 8.05 12.23 -10.18
N VAL A 42 7.16 13.14 -9.75
CA VAL A 42 7.06 13.55 -8.34
C VAL A 42 6.73 12.35 -7.45
N THR A 43 5.83 11.47 -7.89
CA THR A 43 5.43 10.24 -7.18
C THR A 43 6.63 9.32 -6.97
N PHE A 44 7.45 9.12 -8.01
CA PHE A 44 8.69 8.35 -7.89
C PHE A 44 9.65 8.94 -6.85
N LEU A 45 9.85 10.26 -6.83
CA LEU A 45 10.69 10.93 -5.83
C LEU A 45 10.14 10.78 -4.41
N VAL A 46 8.82 10.91 -4.23
CA VAL A 46 8.14 10.72 -2.94
C VAL A 46 8.31 9.28 -2.45
N ILE A 47 8.15 8.29 -3.33
CA ILE A 47 8.33 6.87 -3.00
C ILE A 47 9.77 6.57 -2.63
N ALA A 48 10.74 7.01 -3.44
CA ALA A 48 12.15 6.78 -3.17
C ALA A 48 12.56 7.38 -1.82
N THR A 49 12.11 8.60 -1.52
CA THR A 49 12.33 9.27 -0.24
C THR A 49 11.67 8.51 0.92
N THR A 50 10.42 8.11 0.75
CA THR A 50 9.64 7.38 1.76
C THR A 50 10.25 6.03 2.08
N ALA A 51 10.60 5.26 1.05
CA ALA A 51 11.26 3.96 1.19
C ALA A 51 12.64 4.10 1.86
N TYR A 52 13.43 5.09 1.45
CA TYR A 52 14.72 5.40 2.09
C TYR A 52 14.55 5.67 3.58
N ILE A 53 13.60 6.52 3.97
CA ILE A 53 13.34 6.83 5.39
C ILE A 53 12.91 5.57 6.15
N ILE A 54 11.98 4.78 5.62
CA ILE A 54 11.48 3.56 6.29
C ILE A 54 12.61 2.54 6.50
N ILE A 55 13.48 2.37 5.52
CA ILE A 55 14.58 1.39 5.58
C ILE A 55 15.69 1.86 6.52
N THR A 56 16.05 3.14 6.47
CA THR A 56 17.17 3.68 7.26
C THR A 56 16.80 3.96 8.72
N THR A 57 15.53 4.26 9.01
CA THR A 57 15.10 4.63 10.36
C THR A 57 14.34 3.48 11.04
N ARG A 58 14.88 3.02 12.17
CA ARG A 58 14.25 1.99 13.01
C ARG A 58 13.12 2.58 13.85
N ALA A 59 11.97 2.79 13.23
CA ALA A 59 10.74 3.19 13.94
C ALA A 59 9.95 2.00 14.51
N PHE A 60 10.02 0.85 13.84
CA PHE A 60 9.39 -0.41 14.22
C PHE A 60 10.39 -1.57 14.06
N HIS A 61 9.99 -2.76 14.51
CA HIS A 61 10.74 -3.99 14.26
C HIS A 61 11.00 -4.19 12.76
N THR A 62 12.18 -4.72 12.42
CA THR A 62 12.68 -4.88 11.04
C THR A 62 11.66 -5.52 10.11
N ASN A 63 10.94 -6.54 10.57
CA ASN A 63 9.90 -7.21 9.77
C ASN A 63 8.81 -6.26 9.28
N MET A 64 8.32 -5.38 10.16
CA MET A 64 7.26 -4.44 9.82
C MET A 64 7.78 -3.30 8.94
N ASN A 65 8.97 -2.77 9.22
CA ASN A 65 9.61 -1.79 8.35
C ASN A 65 9.82 -2.34 6.93
N SER A 66 10.28 -3.59 6.80
CA SER A 66 10.44 -4.24 5.50
C SER A 66 9.12 -4.42 4.75
N LEU A 67 8.02 -4.75 5.45
CA LEU A 67 6.69 -4.81 4.82
C LEU A 67 6.23 -3.44 4.31
N PHE A 68 6.37 -2.38 5.11
CA PHE A 68 6.03 -1.03 4.66
C PHE A 68 6.86 -0.60 3.46
N ALA A 69 8.16 -0.88 3.46
CA ALA A 69 9.04 -0.59 2.33
C ALA A 69 8.61 -1.37 1.08
N TYR A 70 8.27 -2.65 1.21
CA TYR A 70 7.74 -3.47 0.11
C TYR A 70 6.48 -2.87 -0.50
N PHE A 71 5.47 -2.50 0.32
CA PHE A 71 4.24 -1.92 -0.20
C PHE A 71 4.48 -0.57 -0.90
N VAL A 72 5.34 0.28 -0.36
CA VAL A 72 5.70 1.56 -0.98
C VAL A 72 6.43 1.35 -2.30
N LEU A 73 7.41 0.45 -2.35
CA LEU A 73 8.19 0.16 -3.56
C LEU A 73 7.39 -0.60 -4.62
N SER A 74 6.31 -1.28 -4.24
CA SER A 74 5.44 -2.01 -5.17
C SER A 74 4.88 -1.12 -6.28
N TRP A 75 4.76 0.19 -6.05
CA TRP A 75 4.32 1.16 -7.06
C TRP A 75 5.20 1.20 -8.31
N ILE A 76 6.48 0.77 -8.24
CA ILE A 76 7.33 0.66 -9.44
C ILE A 76 6.65 -0.22 -10.51
N SER A 77 5.92 -1.26 -10.10
CA SER A 77 5.12 -2.06 -11.04
C SER A 77 4.00 -1.25 -11.69
N SER A 78 3.30 -0.38 -10.95
CA SER A 78 2.32 0.56 -11.51
C SER A 78 2.95 1.52 -12.51
N ALA A 79 4.15 2.05 -12.22
CA ALA A 79 4.86 2.95 -13.13
C ALA A 79 5.27 2.27 -14.44
N ILE A 80 5.79 1.04 -14.37
CA ILE A 80 6.08 0.23 -15.55
C ILE A 80 4.79 -0.05 -16.32
N GLY A 81 3.75 -0.50 -15.60
CA GLY A 81 2.44 -0.79 -16.15
C GLY A 81 1.86 0.37 -16.94
N ARG A 82 1.81 1.54 -16.31
CA ARG A 82 1.28 2.76 -16.90
C ARG A 82 2.07 3.20 -18.13
N SER A 83 3.41 3.22 -18.04
CA SER A 83 4.28 3.61 -19.14
C SER A 83 4.08 2.76 -20.41
N MET A 84 3.79 1.45 -20.23
CA MET A 84 3.56 0.54 -21.36
C MET A 84 2.12 0.59 -21.90
N LEU A 85 1.14 0.95 -21.07
CA LEU A 85 -0.27 1.07 -21.47
C LEU A 85 -0.56 2.39 -22.21
N THR A 86 -0.04 3.52 -21.73
CA THR A 86 -0.36 4.87 -22.22
C THR A 86 -0.26 5.03 -23.75
N PRO A 87 0.76 4.50 -24.46
CA PRO A 87 0.83 4.59 -25.92
C PRO A 87 -0.36 3.96 -26.67
N TYR A 88 -0.98 2.92 -26.12
CA TYR A 88 -2.16 2.27 -26.69
C TYR A 88 -3.46 2.97 -26.32
N LEU A 89 -3.52 3.58 -25.13
CA LEU A 89 -4.70 4.35 -24.69
C LEU A 89 -4.92 5.58 -25.57
N ILE A 90 -3.82 6.29 -25.91
CA ILE A 90 -3.83 7.50 -26.74
C ILE A 90 -3.95 7.17 -28.24
N GLY A 91 -3.69 5.93 -28.65
CA GLY A 91 -3.71 5.52 -30.05
C GLY A 91 -2.43 5.79 -30.84
N SER A 92 -1.34 6.17 -30.16
CA SER A 92 0.00 6.26 -30.76
C SER A 92 0.47 4.90 -31.26
N TRP A 93 0.21 3.84 -30.49
CA TRP A 93 0.45 2.45 -30.88
C TRP A 93 -0.88 1.73 -31.02
N LYS A 94 -1.07 1.01 -32.13
CA LYS A 94 -2.30 0.26 -32.39
C LYS A 94 -2.08 -1.21 -32.05
N ALA A 95 -3.02 -1.79 -31.32
CA ALA A 95 -3.08 -3.23 -31.11
C ALA A 95 -3.79 -3.89 -32.31
N GLY A 96 -3.03 -4.55 -33.19
CA GLY A 96 -3.58 -5.19 -34.39
C GLY A 96 -4.32 -4.23 -35.34
N ASN A 97 -5.37 -4.71 -36.01
CA ASN A 97 -6.18 -3.96 -36.99
C ASN A 97 -7.29 -3.11 -36.36
N ILE A 98 -7.22 -2.81 -35.07
CA ILE A 98 -8.25 -2.03 -34.38
C ILE A 98 -8.03 -0.56 -34.69
N SER A 99 -8.84 -0.01 -35.60
CA SER A 99 -8.74 1.40 -36.03
C SER A 99 -9.67 2.34 -35.27
N ASN A 100 -10.69 1.80 -34.59
CA ASN A 100 -11.78 2.59 -34.03
C ASN A 100 -11.62 2.77 -32.52
N ASP A 101 -12.09 3.91 -32.02
CA ASP A 101 -12.20 4.19 -30.58
C ASP A 101 -13.02 3.09 -29.92
N TYR A 102 -12.39 2.34 -29.01
CA TYR A 102 -13.04 1.23 -28.35
C TYR A 102 -13.10 1.47 -26.84
N ARG A 103 -14.30 1.34 -26.26
CA ARG A 103 -14.57 1.63 -24.85
C ARG A 103 -15.34 0.48 -24.21
N SER A 104 -14.65 -0.36 -23.43
CA SER A 104 -15.27 -1.45 -22.68
C SER A 104 -14.43 -1.85 -21.46
N TRP A 105 -15.09 -1.98 -20.30
CA TRP A 105 -14.46 -2.44 -19.06
C TRP A 105 -14.50 -3.97 -18.93
N TRP A 106 -15.69 -4.53 -19.08
CA TRP A 106 -16.01 -5.94 -18.91
C TRP A 106 -17.27 -6.24 -19.74
N THR A 107 -17.27 -7.33 -20.51
CA THR A 107 -18.39 -7.80 -21.31
C THR A 107 -18.43 -9.33 -21.27
N ASP A 108 -19.62 -9.91 -21.15
CA ASP A 108 -19.83 -11.36 -21.27
C ASP A 108 -20.01 -11.79 -22.73
N ASP A 109 -20.27 -10.84 -23.63
CA ASP A 109 -20.51 -11.11 -25.05
C ASP A 109 -19.20 -11.26 -25.81
N VAL A 110 -18.95 -12.47 -26.34
CA VAL A 110 -17.73 -12.82 -27.09
C VAL A 110 -17.56 -11.96 -28.34
N GLU A 111 -18.67 -11.54 -28.95
CA GLU A 111 -18.68 -10.67 -30.14
C GLU A 111 -18.28 -9.23 -29.83
N GLU A 112 -18.52 -8.76 -28.59
CA GLU A 112 -18.06 -7.45 -28.15
C GLU A 112 -16.58 -7.46 -27.79
N MET A 113 -15.97 -8.62 -27.51
CA MET A 113 -14.57 -8.70 -27.08
C MET A 113 -13.61 -8.25 -28.18
N THR A 114 -12.56 -7.55 -27.77
CA THR A 114 -11.58 -6.97 -28.70
C THR A 114 -10.69 -8.07 -29.31
N PRO A 115 -10.76 -8.34 -30.63
CA PRO A 115 -10.00 -9.44 -31.24
C PRO A 115 -8.54 -9.03 -31.49
N ILE A 116 -7.59 -9.87 -31.07
CA ILE A 116 -6.16 -9.72 -31.35
C ILE A 116 -5.60 -11.03 -31.91
N ASN A 117 -4.85 -10.93 -33.01
CA ASN A 117 -4.30 -12.09 -33.71
C ASN A 117 -3.17 -12.76 -32.92
N SER A 118 -2.37 -12.00 -32.19
CA SER A 118 -1.31 -12.55 -31.34
C SER A 118 -0.92 -11.58 -30.23
N ILE A 119 -0.62 -12.11 -29.03
CA ILE A 119 -0.04 -11.33 -27.93
C ILE A 119 1.24 -10.59 -28.37
N ARG A 120 2.01 -11.18 -29.28
CA ARG A 120 3.31 -10.63 -29.71
C ARG A 120 3.17 -9.27 -30.40
N GLU A 121 2.05 -9.02 -31.08
CA GLU A 121 1.80 -7.76 -31.79
C GLU A 121 1.63 -6.59 -30.83
N ALA A 122 1.06 -6.83 -29.64
CA ALA A 122 0.80 -5.82 -28.62
C ALA A 122 1.38 -6.24 -27.25
N TRP A 123 2.54 -6.89 -27.23
CA TRP A 123 3.12 -7.43 -26.00
C TRP A 123 3.27 -6.39 -24.87
N PRO A 124 3.62 -5.11 -25.13
CA PRO A 124 3.73 -4.12 -24.07
C PRO A 124 2.38 -3.81 -23.41
N LEU A 125 1.28 -3.87 -24.15
CA LEU A 125 -0.08 -3.69 -23.61
C LEU A 125 -0.38 -4.75 -22.55
N PHE A 126 -0.10 -6.02 -22.88
CA PHE A 126 -0.37 -7.15 -22.00
C PHE A 126 0.54 -7.17 -20.77
N VAL A 127 1.83 -6.90 -20.94
CA VAL A 127 2.78 -6.78 -19.82
C VAL A 127 2.39 -5.58 -18.94
N GLY A 128 2.00 -4.46 -19.54
CA GLY A 128 1.58 -3.27 -18.83
C GLY A 128 0.32 -3.50 -17.97
N GLY A 129 -0.68 -4.18 -18.54
CA GLY A 129 -1.88 -4.56 -17.82
C GLY A 129 -1.63 -5.59 -16.72
N PHE A 130 -0.71 -6.54 -16.92
CA PHE A 130 -0.29 -7.51 -15.90
C PHE A 130 0.31 -6.80 -14.67
N PHE A 131 1.25 -5.88 -14.89
CA PHE A 131 1.87 -5.12 -13.78
C PHE A 131 0.87 -4.20 -13.07
N THR A 132 -0.09 -3.63 -13.81
CA THR A 132 -1.15 -2.81 -13.23
C THR A 132 -2.06 -3.63 -12.31
N TRP A 133 -2.48 -4.83 -12.76
CA TRP A 133 -3.23 -5.75 -11.90
C TRP A 133 -2.43 -6.21 -10.68
N TYR A 134 -1.16 -6.57 -10.88
CA TYR A 134 -0.26 -6.96 -9.79
C TYR A 134 -0.23 -5.88 -8.71
N TYR A 135 -0.01 -4.63 -9.09
CA TYR A 135 0.00 -3.50 -8.16
C TYR A 135 -1.33 -3.34 -7.41
N MET A 136 -2.45 -3.37 -8.12
CA MET A 136 -3.78 -3.27 -7.50
C MET A 136 -4.01 -4.36 -6.44
N PHE A 137 -3.59 -5.60 -6.73
CA PHE A 137 -3.74 -6.72 -5.78
C PHE A 137 -2.79 -6.61 -4.59
N VAL A 138 -1.55 -6.17 -4.78
CA VAL A 138 -0.62 -5.88 -3.68
C VAL A 138 -1.22 -4.86 -2.73
N MET A 139 -1.74 -3.75 -3.25
CA MET A 139 -2.33 -2.69 -2.43
C MET A 139 -3.61 -3.14 -1.73
N THR A 140 -4.47 -3.90 -2.42
CA THR A 140 -5.75 -4.38 -1.85
C THR A 140 -5.53 -5.41 -0.73
N THR A 141 -4.41 -6.13 -0.75
CA THR A 141 -4.10 -7.18 0.25
C THR A 141 -3.10 -6.74 1.32
N CYS A 142 -2.62 -5.49 1.28
CA CYS A 142 -1.60 -5.01 2.21
C CYS A 142 -2.05 -5.09 3.68
N LEU A 143 -3.31 -4.75 3.97
CA LEU A 143 -3.86 -4.83 5.33
C LEU A 143 -3.86 -6.26 5.86
N PHE A 144 -4.18 -7.24 5.00
CA PHE A 144 -4.18 -8.65 5.36
C PHE A 144 -2.78 -9.13 5.74
N ALA A 145 -1.77 -8.85 4.91
CA ALA A 145 -0.38 -9.19 5.19
C ALA A 145 0.15 -8.50 6.47
N MET A 146 -0.14 -7.21 6.67
CA MET A 146 0.20 -6.49 7.91
C MET A 146 -0.48 -7.11 9.14
N SER A 147 -1.73 -7.55 9.01
CA SER A 147 -2.49 -8.14 10.12
C SER A 147 -1.90 -9.49 10.53
N ILE A 148 -1.48 -10.33 9.58
CA ILE A 148 -0.79 -11.60 9.88
C ILE A 148 0.55 -11.35 10.56
N GLU A 149 1.35 -10.39 10.08
CA GLU A 149 2.62 -10.07 10.74
C GLU A 149 2.39 -9.61 12.19
N ARG A 150 1.33 -8.85 12.44
CA ARG A 150 0.92 -8.48 13.80
C ARG A 150 0.45 -9.67 14.63
N VAL A 151 -0.21 -10.69 14.06
CA VAL A 151 -0.52 -11.94 14.78
C VAL A 151 0.79 -12.59 15.26
N PHE A 152 1.81 -12.72 14.40
CA PHE A 152 3.10 -13.29 14.81
C PHE A 152 3.78 -12.47 15.91
N ALA A 153 3.76 -11.14 15.79
CA ALA A 153 4.31 -10.25 16.82
C ALA A 153 3.56 -10.37 18.16
N CYS A 154 2.25 -10.63 18.14
CA CYS A 154 1.45 -10.84 19.35
C CYS A 154 1.67 -12.24 19.95
N TYR A 155 1.78 -13.27 19.12
CA TYR A 155 2.01 -14.64 19.56
C TYR A 155 3.38 -14.78 20.23
N PHE A 156 4.41 -14.17 19.66
CA PHE A 156 5.78 -14.23 20.19
C PHE A 156 6.18 -13.01 21.02
N ILE A 157 5.22 -12.37 21.71
CA ILE A 157 5.43 -11.06 22.36
C ILE A 157 6.61 -11.03 23.36
N GLY A 158 6.95 -12.16 23.99
CA GLY A 158 8.03 -12.25 24.97
C GLY A 158 9.45 -12.17 24.42
N ASN A 159 9.64 -12.52 23.15
CA ASN A 159 10.97 -12.65 22.54
C ASN A 159 11.03 -12.15 21.09
N TYR A 160 9.98 -11.50 20.58
CA TYR A 160 9.94 -10.93 19.23
C TYR A 160 11.04 -9.90 18.99
N GLU A 161 11.29 -9.03 19.95
CA GLU A 161 12.29 -7.97 19.80
C GLU A 161 13.74 -8.49 19.92
N ASN A 162 13.94 -9.58 20.66
CA ASN A 162 15.29 -10.11 20.95
C ASN A 162 15.80 -11.10 19.91
N THR A 163 14.93 -11.61 19.03
CA THR A 163 15.31 -12.61 18.03
C THR A 163 14.94 -12.14 16.63
N SER A 164 15.94 -12.07 15.75
CA SER A 164 15.70 -11.80 14.34
C SER A 164 14.93 -12.97 13.73
N ARG A 165 13.67 -12.73 13.37
CA ARG A 165 12.80 -13.72 12.71
C ARG A 165 12.50 -13.37 11.28
N LEU A 166 13.55 -13.10 10.52
CA LEU A 166 13.45 -12.81 9.09
C LEU A 166 12.82 -13.97 8.31
N TYR A 167 12.94 -15.22 8.79
CA TYR A 167 12.27 -16.36 8.18
C TYR A 167 10.73 -16.21 8.22
N LEU A 168 10.14 -15.66 9.29
CA LEU A 168 8.69 -15.42 9.36
C LEU A 168 8.27 -14.37 8.32
N LEU A 169 9.07 -13.31 8.17
CA LEU A 169 8.85 -12.32 7.13
C LEU A 169 8.96 -12.95 5.72
N PHE A 170 9.96 -13.79 5.49
CA PHE A 170 10.18 -14.47 4.22
C PHE A 170 9.02 -15.39 3.86
N PHE A 171 8.56 -16.24 4.79
CA PHE A 171 7.40 -17.10 4.57
C PHE A 171 6.12 -16.30 4.37
N LEU A 172 5.92 -15.23 5.13
CA LEU A 172 4.79 -14.32 4.92
C LEU A 172 4.82 -13.69 3.53
N PHE A 173 5.99 -13.25 3.09
CA PHE A 173 6.19 -12.66 1.76
C PHE A 173 5.88 -13.69 0.66
N LEU A 174 6.42 -14.90 0.75
CA LEU A 174 6.14 -15.97 -0.20
C LEU A 174 4.65 -16.32 -0.25
N PHE A 175 4.01 -16.44 0.92
CA PHE A 175 2.57 -16.70 1.00
C PHE A 175 1.74 -15.58 0.37
N HIS A 176 2.10 -14.32 0.64
CA HIS A 176 1.46 -13.15 0.06
C HIS A 176 1.62 -13.10 -1.46
N GLN A 177 2.83 -13.33 -1.98
CA GLN A 177 3.08 -13.43 -3.41
C GLN A 177 2.32 -14.59 -4.05
N PHE A 178 2.25 -15.75 -3.40
CA PHE A 178 1.51 -16.89 -3.90
C PHE A 178 0.02 -16.57 -4.10
N ILE A 179 -0.61 -15.90 -3.12
CA ILE A 179 -2.00 -15.45 -3.25
C ILE A 179 -2.14 -14.46 -4.42
N ILE A 180 -1.28 -13.44 -4.48
CA ILE A 180 -1.36 -12.40 -5.53
C ILE A 180 -1.19 -13.02 -6.91
N LEU A 181 -0.16 -13.84 -7.12
CA LEU A 181 0.12 -14.45 -8.42
C LEU A 181 -0.97 -15.43 -8.84
N THR A 182 -1.57 -16.15 -7.90
CA THR A 182 -2.70 -17.04 -8.18
C THR A 182 -3.91 -16.25 -8.65
N VAL A 183 -4.31 -15.21 -7.92
CA VAL A 183 -5.46 -14.36 -8.31
C VAL A 183 -5.14 -13.62 -9.61
N LEU A 184 -3.91 -13.14 -9.78
CA LEU A 184 -3.46 -12.49 -11.00
C LEU A 184 -3.56 -13.40 -12.20
N TYR A 185 -3.12 -14.66 -12.10
CA TYR A 185 -3.29 -15.64 -13.17
C TYR A 185 -4.77 -15.84 -13.51
N LEU A 186 -5.62 -16.04 -12.50
CA LEU A 186 -7.06 -16.26 -12.70
C LEU A 186 -7.76 -15.06 -13.33
N VAL A 187 -7.45 -13.85 -12.90
CA VAL A 187 -8.02 -12.60 -13.44
C VAL A 187 -7.48 -12.32 -14.83
N PHE A 188 -6.16 -12.38 -15.02
CA PHE A 188 -5.52 -12.02 -16.27
C PHE A 188 -5.97 -12.94 -17.42
N PHE A 189 -6.12 -14.24 -17.18
CA PHE A 189 -6.67 -15.18 -18.16
C PHE A 189 -8.20 -15.30 -18.13
N ASN A 190 -8.88 -14.33 -17.50
CA ASN A 190 -10.34 -14.23 -17.43
C ASN A 190 -11.03 -15.55 -17.01
N ARG A 191 -10.43 -16.26 -16.04
CA ARG A 191 -10.95 -17.52 -15.49
C ARG A 191 -11.95 -17.30 -14.35
N ILE A 192 -11.97 -16.10 -13.78
CA ILE A 192 -12.90 -15.70 -12.74
C ILE A 192 -13.57 -14.38 -13.10
N ASN A 193 -14.84 -14.26 -12.72
CA ASN A 193 -15.62 -13.06 -13.00
C ASN A 193 -15.17 -11.90 -12.08
N PHE A 194 -15.44 -10.67 -12.54
CA PHE A 194 -15.15 -9.45 -11.78
C PHE A 194 -15.78 -9.47 -10.38
N VAL A 195 -17.06 -9.85 -10.27
CA VAL A 195 -17.80 -9.91 -9.00
C VAL A 195 -17.12 -10.88 -8.02
N THR A 196 -16.71 -12.06 -8.48
CA THR A 196 -16.01 -13.06 -7.66
C THR A 196 -14.69 -12.52 -7.14
N THR A 197 -13.93 -11.83 -7.99
CA THR A 197 -12.65 -11.20 -7.64
C THR A 197 -12.84 -10.14 -6.55
N VAL A 198 -13.81 -9.23 -6.74
CA VAL A 198 -14.12 -8.18 -5.75
C VAL A 198 -14.58 -8.79 -4.43
N THR A 199 -15.45 -9.80 -4.48
CA THR A 199 -15.96 -10.49 -3.29
C THR A 199 -14.84 -11.16 -2.49
N PHE A 200 -13.90 -11.83 -3.18
CA PHE A 200 -12.74 -12.44 -2.55
C PHE A 200 -11.88 -11.41 -1.79
N PHE A 201 -11.55 -10.28 -2.42
CA PHE A 201 -10.77 -9.24 -1.76
C PHE A 201 -11.53 -8.55 -0.62
N LEU A 202 -12.85 -8.41 -0.72
CA LEU A 202 -13.68 -7.90 0.36
C LEU A 202 -13.62 -8.83 1.57
N ILE A 203 -13.79 -10.15 1.38
CA ILE A 203 -13.70 -11.16 2.44
C ILE A 203 -12.32 -11.11 3.10
N LEU A 204 -11.24 -11.08 2.31
CA LEU A 204 -9.88 -10.97 2.85
C LEU A 204 -9.67 -9.73 3.73
N ASN A 205 -10.19 -8.57 3.30
CA ASN A 205 -10.09 -7.34 4.07
C ASN A 205 -10.94 -7.38 5.34
N VAL A 206 -12.13 -7.99 5.30
CA VAL A 206 -12.97 -8.20 6.50
C VAL A 206 -12.24 -9.09 7.50
N VAL A 207 -11.64 -10.20 7.05
CA VAL A 207 -10.82 -11.09 7.90
C VAL A 207 -9.64 -10.31 8.50
N ALA A 208 -8.95 -9.50 7.70
CA ALA A 208 -7.85 -8.66 8.17
C ALA A 208 -8.30 -7.70 9.28
N MET A 209 -9.46 -7.05 9.13
CA MET A 209 -10.03 -6.16 10.14
C MET A 209 -10.34 -6.88 11.45
N PHE A 210 -10.87 -8.11 11.41
CA PHE A 210 -11.11 -8.92 12.61
C PHE A 210 -9.79 -9.29 13.32
N LEU A 211 -8.79 -9.77 12.57
CA LEU A 211 -7.46 -10.07 13.12
C LEU A 211 -6.83 -8.83 13.75
N PHE A 212 -6.91 -7.71 13.05
CA PHE A 212 -6.38 -6.43 13.50
C PHE A 212 -7.05 -5.97 14.79
N TYR A 213 -8.38 -6.00 14.85
CA TYR A 213 -9.14 -5.63 16.04
C TYR A 213 -8.83 -6.55 17.23
N GLY A 214 -8.81 -7.87 17.00
CA GLY A 214 -8.48 -8.87 18.04
C GLY A 214 -7.09 -8.65 18.62
N ASN A 215 -6.07 -8.52 17.77
CA ASN A 215 -4.70 -8.25 18.19
C ASN A 215 -4.58 -6.91 18.94
N ARG A 216 -5.28 -5.86 18.49
CA ARG A 216 -5.28 -4.58 19.19
C ARG A 216 -5.86 -4.70 20.59
N GLN A 217 -6.99 -5.39 20.75
CA GLN A 217 -7.60 -5.60 22.07
C GLN A 217 -6.69 -6.43 22.98
N TYR A 218 -6.03 -7.46 22.45
CA TYR A 218 -5.06 -8.26 23.18
C TYR A 218 -3.89 -7.41 23.73
N ASN A 219 -3.25 -6.59 22.88
CA ASN A 219 -2.15 -5.72 23.32
C ASN A 219 -2.61 -4.65 24.31
N LEU A 220 -3.81 -4.09 24.15
CA LEU A 220 -4.38 -3.14 25.11
C LEU A 220 -4.64 -3.79 26.47
N LYS A 221 -5.13 -5.04 26.50
CA LYS A 221 -5.30 -5.80 27.75
C LYS A 221 -3.96 -5.98 28.47
N ILE A 222 -2.90 -6.36 27.75
CA ILE A 222 -1.55 -6.49 28.31
C ILE A 222 -1.09 -5.16 28.93
N ILE A 223 -1.17 -4.05 28.18
CA ILE A 223 -0.77 -2.73 28.68
C ILE A 223 -1.58 -2.32 29.91
N ARG A 224 -2.89 -2.60 29.95
CA ARG A 224 -3.73 -2.31 31.12
C ARG A 224 -3.34 -3.14 32.34
N LYS A 225 -2.98 -4.42 32.15
CA LYS A 225 -2.50 -5.30 33.23
C LYS A 225 -1.22 -4.75 33.86
N PHE A 226 -0.26 -4.34 33.04
CA PHE A 226 0.96 -3.66 33.51
C PHE A 226 0.68 -2.39 34.32
N LYS A 227 -0.34 -1.60 33.95
CA LYS A 227 -0.70 -0.38 34.68
C LYS A 227 -1.39 -0.66 36.02
N ARG A 228 -2.17 -1.74 36.12
CA ARG A 228 -2.92 -2.10 37.32
C ARG A 228 -2.07 -2.80 38.38
N GLU A 229 -1.15 -3.67 37.96
CA GLU A 229 -0.41 -4.57 38.86
C GLU A 229 1.11 -4.50 38.60
N PRO A 230 1.79 -3.38 38.88
CA PRO A 230 3.20 -3.20 38.51
C PRO A 230 4.15 -4.20 39.19
N LEU A 231 3.87 -4.61 40.43
CA LEU A 231 4.70 -5.53 41.22
C LEU A 231 4.62 -7.00 40.74
N GLU A 232 3.42 -7.51 40.49
CA GLU A 232 3.17 -8.85 39.94
C GLU A 232 3.59 -8.94 38.46
N SER A 233 3.36 -7.86 37.72
CA SER A 233 3.74 -7.78 36.32
C SER A 233 5.26 -7.77 36.13
N GLY A 234 6.04 -7.29 37.09
CA GLY A 234 7.51 -7.40 37.08
C GLY A 234 8.03 -8.84 37.22
N LYS A 235 7.26 -9.75 37.83
CA LYS A 235 7.60 -11.17 37.97
C LYS A 235 7.25 -12.01 36.73
N HIS A 236 6.13 -11.72 36.07
CA HIS A 236 5.61 -12.53 34.97
C HIS A 236 5.70 -11.90 33.57
N HIS A 237 5.93 -10.60 33.48
CA HIS A 237 6.00 -9.89 32.21
C HIS A 237 7.26 -9.03 32.12
N THR A 238 8.21 -9.51 31.31
CA THR A 238 9.51 -8.90 31.09
C THR A 238 9.41 -7.59 30.31
N LEU A 239 10.42 -6.72 30.46
CA LEU A 239 10.53 -5.44 29.75
C LEU A 239 10.28 -5.54 28.22
N PRO A 240 10.78 -6.57 27.50
CA PRO A 240 10.49 -6.77 26.08
C PRO A 240 9.00 -6.90 25.75
N VAL A 241 8.21 -7.58 26.61
CA VAL A 241 6.75 -7.74 26.40
C VAL A 241 6.06 -6.37 26.39
N ARG A 242 6.47 -5.47 27.29
CA ARG A 242 5.89 -4.12 27.38
C ARG A 242 6.25 -3.26 26.18
N PHE A 243 7.50 -3.30 25.73
CA PHE A 243 7.95 -2.57 24.54
C PHE A 243 7.22 -3.06 23.29
N GLN A 244 7.18 -4.38 23.07
CA GLN A 244 6.47 -4.98 21.96
C GLN A 244 4.97 -4.63 21.96
N ALA A 245 4.30 -4.67 23.12
CA ALA A 245 2.89 -4.31 23.22
C ALA A 245 2.63 -2.84 22.87
N LYS A 246 3.49 -1.93 23.37
CA LYS A 246 3.43 -0.50 23.03
C LYS A 246 3.69 -0.25 21.54
N GLU A 247 4.67 -0.94 20.95
CA GLU A 247 4.98 -0.87 19.52
C GLU A 247 3.78 -1.34 18.69
N ASN A 248 3.20 -2.50 19.00
CA ASN A 248 2.03 -3.04 18.31
C ASN A 248 0.85 -2.05 18.33
N VAL A 249 0.56 -1.42 19.48
CA VAL A 249 -0.49 -0.39 19.56
C VAL A 249 -0.17 0.84 18.71
N ARG A 250 1.10 1.25 18.62
CA ARG A 250 1.52 2.35 17.74
C ARG A 250 1.29 1.98 16.27
N VAL A 251 1.66 0.75 15.87
CA VAL A 251 1.41 0.23 14.52
C VAL A 251 -0.10 0.20 14.25
N PHE A 252 -0.93 -0.25 15.19
CA PHE A 252 -2.38 -0.25 14.99
C PHE A 252 -2.94 1.16 14.80
N ASN A 253 -2.51 2.14 15.59
CA ASN A 253 -2.97 3.52 15.41
C ASN A 253 -2.51 4.11 14.06
N LEU A 254 -1.29 3.76 13.60
CA LEU A 254 -0.80 4.13 12.27
C LEU A 254 -1.67 3.50 11.17
N THR A 255 -1.86 2.19 11.21
CA THR A 255 -2.63 1.46 10.20
C THR A 255 -4.05 1.98 10.10
N VAL A 256 -4.73 2.33 11.21
CA VAL A 256 -6.07 2.93 11.16
C VAL A 256 -6.06 4.24 10.36
N ARG A 257 -5.10 5.14 10.61
CA ARG A 257 -5.03 6.43 9.88
C ARG A 257 -4.78 6.22 8.39
N VAL A 258 -3.81 5.38 8.04
CA VAL A 258 -3.46 5.08 6.65
C VAL A 258 -4.62 4.36 5.95
N PHE A 259 -5.27 3.41 6.63
CA PHE A 259 -6.36 2.63 6.06
C PHE A 259 -7.64 3.46 5.85
N VAL A 260 -7.96 4.41 6.73
CA VAL A 260 -9.09 5.33 6.50
C VAL A 260 -8.88 6.12 5.20
N VAL A 261 -7.68 6.65 4.98
CA VAL A 261 -7.35 7.37 3.74
C VAL A 261 -7.40 6.42 2.53
N GLY A 262 -6.79 5.23 2.64
CA GLY A 262 -6.84 4.22 1.59
C GLY A 262 -8.26 3.76 1.25
N PHE A 263 -9.13 3.62 2.24
CA PHE A 263 -10.53 3.24 2.05
C PHE A 263 -11.30 4.31 1.29
N VAL A 264 -11.08 5.60 1.60
CA VAL A 264 -11.66 6.71 0.83
C VAL A 264 -11.21 6.68 -0.64
N LEU A 265 -9.93 6.40 -0.91
CA LEU A 265 -9.40 6.27 -2.27
C LEU A 265 -9.98 5.07 -3.03
N ILE A 266 -10.16 3.93 -2.37
CA ILE A 266 -10.78 2.75 -2.98
C ILE A 266 -12.25 3.01 -3.28
N LEU A 267 -13.00 3.61 -2.33
CA LEU A 267 -14.40 3.97 -2.55
C LEU A 267 -14.58 4.98 -3.68
N SER A 268 -13.71 5.97 -3.80
CA SER A 268 -13.75 6.93 -4.90
C SER A 268 -13.46 6.26 -6.24
N ALA A 269 -12.45 5.37 -6.30
CA ALA A 269 -12.14 4.59 -7.49
C ALA A 269 -13.33 3.70 -7.91
N LEU A 270 -13.92 2.94 -6.97
CA LEU A 270 -15.08 2.09 -7.24
C LEU A 270 -16.30 2.91 -7.71
N SER A 271 -16.52 4.08 -7.11
CA SER A 271 -17.61 4.97 -7.54
C SER A 271 -17.42 5.43 -8.99
N LEU A 272 -16.19 5.77 -9.38
CA LEU A 272 -15.87 6.10 -10.78
C LEU A 272 -16.08 4.92 -11.71
N VAL A 273 -15.64 3.71 -11.34
CA VAL A 273 -15.87 2.49 -12.13
C VAL A 273 -17.35 2.27 -12.40
N ILE A 274 -18.20 2.41 -11.37
CA ILE A 274 -19.65 2.25 -11.50
C ILE A 274 -20.21 3.30 -12.46
N VAL A 275 -19.87 4.58 -12.28
CA VAL A 275 -20.35 5.68 -13.14
C VAL A 275 -19.95 5.48 -14.61
N ILE A 276 -18.70 5.04 -14.85
CA ILE A 276 -18.18 4.77 -16.20
C ILE A 276 -18.89 3.56 -16.82
N THR A 277 -19.05 2.48 -16.06
CA THR A 277 -19.64 1.21 -16.54
C THR A 277 -21.11 1.37 -16.91
N PHE A 278 -21.89 2.06 -16.07
CA PHE A 278 -23.32 2.32 -16.34
C PHE A 278 -23.55 3.49 -17.32
N LYS A 279 -22.49 4.07 -17.88
CA LYS A 279 -22.54 5.21 -18.82
C LYS A 279 -23.42 6.35 -18.30
N CYS A 280 -23.38 6.63 -16.99
CA CYS A 280 -24.25 7.63 -16.37
C CYS A 280 -24.01 9.05 -16.94
N VAL A 281 -22.76 9.35 -17.34
CA VAL A 281 -22.37 10.65 -17.93
C VAL A 281 -21.47 10.43 -19.15
N PRO A 282 -22.03 10.08 -20.32
CA PRO A 282 -21.24 9.67 -21.48
C PRO A 282 -20.25 10.72 -21.98
N SER A 283 -20.62 12.01 -21.91
CA SER A 283 -19.82 13.14 -22.38
C SER A 283 -18.51 13.33 -21.62
N PHE A 284 -18.45 12.87 -20.37
CA PHE A 284 -17.27 12.99 -19.51
C PHE A 284 -16.49 11.67 -19.37
N ASN A 285 -16.84 10.62 -20.12
CA ASN A 285 -16.26 9.29 -19.95
C ASN A 285 -14.72 9.28 -20.04
N THR A 286 -14.10 9.98 -21.00
CA THR A 286 -12.63 10.04 -21.09
C THR A 286 -12.02 10.68 -19.86
N PHE A 287 -12.59 11.80 -19.40
CA PHE A 287 -12.13 12.48 -18.19
C PHE A 287 -12.30 11.62 -16.93
N LEU A 288 -13.45 10.95 -16.77
CA LEU A 288 -13.70 10.06 -15.64
C LEU A 288 -12.75 8.85 -15.63
N THR A 289 -12.48 8.26 -16.80
CA THR A 289 -11.46 7.20 -16.96
C THR A 289 -10.09 7.71 -16.57
N TYR A 290 -9.69 8.89 -17.05
CA TYR A 290 -8.43 9.53 -16.69
C TYR A 290 -8.33 9.75 -15.16
N CYS A 291 -9.40 10.20 -14.51
CA CYS A 291 -9.45 10.35 -13.06
C CYS A 291 -9.31 9.01 -12.33
N PHE A 292 -10.01 7.96 -12.78
CA PHE A 292 -9.92 6.63 -12.19
C PHE A 292 -8.49 6.09 -12.27
N GLU A 293 -7.89 6.13 -13.47
CA GLU A 293 -6.54 5.65 -13.71
C GLU A 293 -5.51 6.40 -12.86
N ASN A 294 -5.66 7.73 -12.72
CA ASN A 294 -4.80 8.55 -11.89
C ASN A 294 -5.03 8.36 -10.39
N ILE A 295 -6.24 8.07 -9.92
CA ILE A 295 -6.47 7.70 -8.51
C ILE A 295 -5.71 6.43 -8.17
N VAL A 296 -5.70 5.43 -9.06
CA VAL A 296 -4.94 4.19 -8.84
C VAL A 296 -3.44 4.44 -8.96
N HIS A 297 -3.00 5.11 -10.02
CA HIS A 297 -1.59 5.31 -10.31
C HIS A 297 -0.92 6.31 -9.34
N LEU A 298 -1.53 7.46 -9.07
CA LEU A 298 -0.94 8.54 -8.27
C LEU A 298 -1.30 8.48 -6.78
N ASN A 299 -1.93 7.40 -6.30
CA ASN A 299 -2.23 7.21 -4.88
C ASN A 299 -1.03 7.44 -3.90
N PRO A 300 0.24 7.18 -4.26
CA PRO A 300 1.33 7.34 -3.31
C PRO A 300 1.58 8.81 -2.96
N LEU A 301 1.17 9.77 -3.80
CA LEU A 301 1.22 11.19 -3.47
C LEU A 301 0.40 11.54 -2.23
N ILE A 302 -0.63 10.75 -1.92
CA ILE A 302 -1.46 10.91 -0.73
C ILE A 302 -1.02 9.94 0.37
N MET A 303 -0.83 8.66 0.01
CA MET A 303 -0.57 7.60 0.97
C MET A 303 0.81 7.72 1.64
N CYS A 304 1.86 8.08 0.90
CA CYS A 304 3.21 8.20 1.45
C CYS A 304 3.34 9.35 2.46
N PRO A 305 2.84 10.58 2.20
CA PRO A 305 2.80 11.62 3.22
C PRO A 305 2.02 11.20 4.47
N VAL A 306 0.83 10.60 4.32
CA VAL A 306 0.04 10.13 5.46
C VAL A 306 0.82 9.10 6.28
N LEU A 307 1.53 8.18 5.64
CA LEU A 307 2.37 7.17 6.29
C LEU A 307 3.52 7.83 7.08
N ILE A 308 4.30 8.71 6.44
CA ILE A 308 5.47 9.37 7.06
C ILE A 308 5.06 10.29 8.20
N PHE A 309 4.06 11.15 8.01
CA PHE A 309 3.62 12.09 9.05
C PHE A 309 2.88 11.43 10.21
N SER A 310 2.37 10.21 10.03
CA SER A 310 1.74 9.46 11.11
C SER A 310 2.74 8.87 12.10
N VAL A 311 4.03 8.80 11.76
CA VAL A 311 5.11 8.28 12.63
C VAL A 311 6.12 9.37 12.90
N SER A 312 6.19 9.84 14.14
CA SER A 312 7.07 10.96 14.54
C SER A 312 8.55 10.73 14.20
N THR A 313 9.01 9.48 14.25
CA THR A 313 10.40 9.13 13.89
C THR A 313 10.66 9.36 12.41
N TRP A 314 9.72 8.94 11.55
CA TRP A 314 9.81 9.12 10.10
C TRP A 314 9.61 10.58 9.69
N SER A 315 8.65 11.29 10.30
CA SER A 315 8.43 12.71 10.01
C SER A 315 9.63 13.57 10.40
N LYS A 316 10.26 13.29 11.55
CA LYS A 316 11.49 13.97 11.96
C LYS A 316 12.65 13.63 11.05
N ALA A 317 12.77 12.36 10.64
CA ALA A 317 13.79 11.96 9.67
C ALA A 317 13.61 12.68 8.33
N LEU A 318 12.38 12.85 7.83
CA LEU A 318 12.11 13.65 6.64
C LEU A 318 12.57 15.11 6.82
N LEU A 319 12.28 15.72 7.98
CA LEU A 319 12.65 17.11 8.29
C LEU A 319 14.16 17.32 8.48
N HIS A 320 14.87 16.31 9.00
CA HIS A 320 16.32 16.37 9.23
C HIS A 320 17.16 15.79 8.08
N SER A 321 16.54 15.03 7.18
CA SER A 321 17.21 14.54 5.97
C SER A 321 17.53 15.74 5.10
N ARG A 322 18.83 16.03 4.94
CA ARG A 322 19.39 17.03 4.02
C ARG A 322 19.16 16.60 2.56
N LEU A 323 17.91 16.45 2.15
CA LEU A 323 17.55 16.23 0.77
C LEU A 323 17.59 17.59 0.06
N PRO A 324 18.46 17.78 -0.96
CA PRO A 324 18.75 19.09 -1.54
C PRO A 324 17.53 19.79 -2.17
N MET A 325 16.47 19.04 -2.49
CA MET A 325 15.19 19.55 -3.00
C MET A 325 14.26 20.10 -1.90
N ILE A 326 14.29 19.53 -0.69
CA ILE A 326 13.35 19.87 0.39
C ILE A 326 13.86 21.05 1.22
N ASP A 327 15.18 21.20 1.37
CA ASP A 327 15.81 22.29 2.13
C ASP A 327 15.44 23.70 1.60
N LYS A 328 15.17 23.85 0.29
CA LYS A 328 14.75 25.12 -0.30
C LYS A 328 13.28 25.47 -0.01
N ILE A 329 12.40 24.47 0.12
CA ILE A 329 10.96 24.66 0.33
C ILE A 329 10.66 24.78 1.84
N THR A 330 11.35 24.01 2.68
CA THR A 330 11.15 24.02 4.14
C THR A 330 11.72 25.27 4.82
N LYS A 331 12.80 25.87 4.30
CA LYS A 331 13.36 27.14 4.82
C LYS A 331 12.40 28.33 4.73
N ILE A 332 11.41 28.29 3.83
CA ILE A 332 10.48 29.41 3.62
C ILE A 332 9.23 29.29 4.51
N THR A 333 8.93 28.09 5.05
CA THR A 333 7.61 27.84 5.69
C THR A 333 7.66 27.69 7.22
N PHE A 334 8.81 27.36 7.81
CA PHE A 334 8.91 27.18 9.26
C PHE A 334 10.19 27.78 9.84
N ILE A 335 10.15 29.09 10.05
CA ILE A 335 11.03 29.76 11.03
C ILE A 335 10.67 29.23 12.43
N ASP A 336 11.70 28.77 13.13
CA ASP A 336 11.76 28.42 14.55
C ASP A 336 10.61 27.59 15.14
N ARG A 337 10.81 26.27 15.14
CA ARG A 337 10.35 25.45 16.27
C ARG A 337 11.57 24.89 16.98
N HIS A 338 11.85 25.50 18.13
CA HIS A 338 12.87 25.15 19.11
C HIS A 338 13.27 23.67 19.12
N SER A 339 14.56 23.43 19.29
CA SER A 339 15.18 22.18 19.72
C SER A 339 14.45 21.60 20.94
N VAL A 340 13.48 20.70 20.69
CA VAL A 340 12.81 19.97 21.76
C VAL A 340 13.79 18.93 22.29
N LEU A 341 14.26 19.18 23.53
CA LEU A 341 14.95 18.23 24.42
C LEU A 341 14.32 16.82 24.34
N PRO A 342 15.09 15.75 24.65
CA PRO A 342 14.54 14.40 24.69
C PRO A 342 13.25 14.38 25.52
N ASN A 343 12.21 13.73 24.98
CA ASN A 343 10.89 13.62 25.60
C ASN A 343 11.06 13.29 27.09
N GLN A 344 10.68 14.20 27.98
CA GLN A 344 10.74 14.00 29.45
C GLN A 344 10.11 12.66 29.87
N THR A 345 9.13 12.15 29.11
CA THR A 345 8.49 10.86 29.32
C THR A 345 9.43 9.66 29.14
N GLN A 346 10.39 9.71 28.22
CA GLN A 346 11.31 8.60 27.96
C GLN A 346 12.43 8.54 29.02
N GLN A 347 12.92 9.71 29.45
CA GLN A 347 13.86 9.83 30.57
C GLN A 347 13.20 9.44 31.89
N GLN A 348 12.01 9.95 32.18
CA GLN A 348 11.22 9.55 33.36
C GLN A 348 10.86 8.07 33.34
N GLU A 349 10.51 7.47 32.19
CA GLU A 349 10.25 6.03 32.10
C GLU A 349 11.52 5.20 32.35
N THR A 350 12.68 5.68 31.88
CA THR A 350 13.97 5.04 32.10
C THR A 350 14.38 5.13 33.57
N GLU A 351 14.23 6.30 34.19
CA GLU A 351 14.50 6.53 35.62
C GLU A 351 13.54 5.76 36.53
N THR A 352 12.24 5.72 36.21
CA THR A 352 11.25 4.93 36.96
C THR A 352 11.55 3.44 36.87
N TYR A 353 12.09 2.98 35.74
CA TYR A 353 12.50 1.60 35.58
C TYR A 353 13.77 1.28 36.35
N PHE A 354 14.82 2.12 36.25
CA PHE A 354 16.04 1.92 37.01
C PHE A 354 15.81 2.02 38.52
N SER A 355 14.89 2.88 38.98
CA SER A 355 14.51 2.94 40.39
C SER A 355 13.74 1.69 40.84
N GLN A 356 12.84 1.15 40.00
CA GLN A 356 12.18 -0.13 40.25
C GLN A 356 13.20 -1.29 40.29
N LEU A 357 14.15 -1.32 39.36
CA LEU A 357 15.20 -2.34 39.30
C LEU A 357 16.10 -2.27 40.54
N HIS A 358 16.51 -1.06 40.94
CA HIS A 358 17.29 -0.79 42.15
C HIS A 358 16.57 -1.28 43.41
N SER A 359 15.27 -0.94 43.53
CA SER A 359 14.45 -1.36 44.67
C SER A 359 14.25 -2.87 44.79
N VAL A 360 14.36 -3.60 43.68
CA VAL A 360 14.31 -5.08 43.64
C VAL A 360 15.69 -5.67 43.94
N TRP A 361 16.77 -4.99 43.53
CA TRP A 361 18.14 -5.44 43.75
C TRP A 361 18.56 -5.28 45.22
N GLU A 362 18.23 -4.16 45.85
CA GLU A 362 18.49 -3.91 47.27
C GLU A 362 17.65 -4.79 48.22
N LYS A 363 16.57 -5.38 47.72
CA LYS A 363 15.73 -6.32 48.47
C LYS A 363 16.21 -7.76 48.45
N ARG A 364 17.38 -8.08 47.87
CA ARG A 364 18.05 -9.37 48.17
C ARG A 364 18.74 -9.23 49.53
N PRO A 365 18.28 -9.90 50.59
CA PRO A 365 19.11 -10.03 51.78
C PRO A 365 20.35 -10.83 51.36
N SER A 366 21.50 -10.39 51.83
CA SER A 366 22.67 -11.25 51.99
C SER A 366 22.24 -12.52 52.73
N SER A 367 22.13 -13.63 52.00
CA SER A 367 22.06 -14.98 52.56
C SER A 367 23.26 -15.76 52.08
#